data_AF-A0A0M8WF80-F1
#
_entry.id   AF-A0A0M8WF80-F1
#
_cell.length_a   1.000
_cell.length_b   1.000
_cell.length_c   1.000
_cell.angle_alpha   90.00
_cell.angle_beta   90.00
_cell.angle_gamma   90.00
#
_symmetry.space_group_name_H-M   'P 1'
#
loop_
_entity.id
_entity.type
_entity.pdbx_description
1 polymer ?
#
loop_
_entity_poly.entity_id
_entity_poly.type
_entity_poly.pdbx_seq_one_letter_code
_entity_poly.pdbx_strand_id
1 'polypeptide(L)'
;MTTVPFDDLPSPAQCTPITILALRLLADLRRWTAAFALRATPVEAMAMTAATISPWRSADDLRLTTRMYAWTYALDDEVEREITDQADLDALLGHCAEIVRTGRYDGVHPLLVALAAWQREVNDLSVHPRLSDLWVGKVDLALRGIRYDWVTGRARSGGRAVGTDVREYLGHADSILVWMANFGRWVTLPAAELLGELDTLVSAMDDLVVAVRLANDLATYSWERVEHGQNNVLMYDVTPDWVLREMHTAADSARRRLAELIAGGFAPAVEIVRQLDCALSFYAVADFRGWGSDAPAHR
;
A
#
# COMPACT_ATOMS: atom_id res chain seq x y z
N MET A 1 11.06 -38.80 -13.83
CA MET A 1 10.34 -38.73 -12.55
C MET A 1 9.12 -37.86 -12.79
N THR A 2 7.94 -38.46 -12.83
CA THR A 2 6.66 -37.74 -12.89
C THR A 2 6.37 -37.20 -11.50
N THR A 3 6.43 -35.88 -11.32
CA THR A 3 5.90 -35.22 -10.12
C THR A 3 4.42 -35.58 -9.99
N VAL A 4 3.99 -36.00 -8.80
CA VAL A 4 2.57 -36.27 -8.57
C VAL A 4 1.86 -34.90 -8.63
N PRO A 5 0.68 -34.78 -9.28
CA PRO A 5 0.06 -33.49 -9.62
C PRO A 5 -0.22 -32.51 -8.46
N PHE A 6 0.07 -32.88 -7.22
CA PHE A 6 -0.23 -32.10 -6.02
C PHE A 6 0.98 -31.91 -5.09
N ASP A 7 2.18 -32.38 -5.47
CA ASP A 7 3.38 -32.26 -4.62
C ASP A 7 3.86 -30.81 -4.47
N ASP A 8 3.50 -29.93 -5.41
CA ASP A 8 3.87 -28.50 -5.40
C ASP A 8 2.90 -27.62 -4.59
N LEU A 9 1.81 -28.18 -4.06
CA LEU A 9 0.85 -27.45 -3.24
C LEU A 9 1.29 -27.38 -1.77
N PRO A 10 1.06 -26.26 -1.06
CA PRO A 10 1.29 -26.21 0.36
C PRO A 10 0.38 -27.21 1.08
N SER A 11 0.96 -27.99 1.98
CA SER A 11 0.20 -28.92 2.83
C SER A 11 -0.79 -28.15 3.72
N PRO A 12 -1.91 -28.78 4.13
CA PRO A 12 -2.84 -28.15 5.07
C PRO A 12 -2.17 -27.66 6.37
N ALA A 13 -1.12 -28.38 6.83
CA ALA A 13 -0.35 -27.98 8.00
C ALA A 13 0.45 -26.69 7.77
N GLN A 14 0.94 -26.44 6.55
CA GLN A 14 1.61 -25.18 6.18
C GLN A 14 0.61 -24.02 6.04
N CYS A 15 -0.62 -24.29 5.59
CA CYS A 15 -1.66 -23.27 5.44
C CYS A 15 -2.29 -22.84 6.77
N THR A 16 -2.46 -23.78 7.71
CA THR A 16 -3.23 -23.57 8.95
C THR A 16 -2.78 -22.35 9.77
N PRO A 17 -1.47 -22.13 10.03
CA PRO A 17 -1.02 -20.95 10.79
C PRO A 17 -1.39 -19.63 10.10
N ILE A 18 -1.24 -19.56 8.77
CA ILE A 18 -1.58 -18.39 7.96
C ILE A 18 -3.08 -18.11 8.05
N THR A 19 -3.91 -19.16 7.91
CA THR A 19 -5.37 -19.04 8.03
C THR A 19 -5.79 -18.51 9.41
N ILE A 20 -5.23 -19.06 10.49
CA ILE A 20 -5.55 -18.60 11.86
C ILE A 20 -5.14 -17.14 12.06
N LEU A 21 -3.96 -16.75 11.58
CA LEU A 21 -3.49 -15.36 11.66
C LEU A 21 -4.42 -14.43 10.87
N ALA A 22 -4.76 -14.79 9.62
CA ALA A 22 -5.68 -14.02 8.78
C ALA A 22 -7.06 -13.83 9.44
N LEU A 23 -7.63 -14.87 10.05
CA LEU A 23 -8.92 -14.77 10.74
C LEU A 23 -8.87 -13.83 11.95
N ARG A 24 -7.76 -13.83 12.70
CA ARG A 24 -7.58 -12.90 13.83
C ARG A 24 -7.45 -11.45 13.36
N LEU A 25 -6.68 -11.23 12.29
CA LEU A 25 -6.52 -9.91 11.67
C LEU A 25 -7.85 -9.41 11.10
N LEU A 26 -8.61 -10.27 10.43
CA LEU A 26 -9.94 -9.94 9.91
C LEU A 26 -10.91 -9.55 11.02
N ALA A 27 -10.89 -10.27 12.14
CA ALA A 27 -11.73 -9.93 13.29
C ALA A 27 -11.37 -8.57 13.88
N ASP A 28 -10.08 -8.20 13.93
CA ASP A 28 -9.67 -6.85 14.34
C ASP A 28 -10.08 -5.78 13.35
N LEU A 29 -9.81 -5.99 12.06
CA LEU A 29 -10.18 -5.08 10.99
C LEU A 29 -11.66 -4.74 11.00
N ARG A 30 -12.53 -5.76 11.06
CA ARG A 30 -13.98 -5.56 11.09
C ARG A 30 -14.44 -4.73 12.29
N ARG A 31 -13.83 -4.94 13.47
CA ARG A 31 -14.13 -4.11 14.65
C ARG A 31 -13.65 -2.68 14.44
N TRP A 32 -12.44 -2.50 13.93
CA TRP A 32 -11.83 -1.19 13.75
C TRP A 32 -12.55 -0.36 12.69
N THR A 33 -12.82 -0.91 11.50
CA THR A 33 -13.53 -0.21 10.43
C THR A 33 -14.97 0.14 10.84
N ALA A 34 -15.66 -0.75 11.57
CA ALA A 34 -16.99 -0.46 12.12
C ALA A 34 -16.97 0.65 13.18
N ALA A 35 -15.96 0.67 14.07
CA ALA A 35 -15.83 1.68 15.12
C ALA A 35 -15.66 3.10 14.57
N PHE A 36 -15.03 3.24 13.39
CA PHE A 36 -14.85 4.52 12.72
C PHE A 36 -15.85 4.77 11.59
N ALA A 37 -16.80 3.86 11.35
CA ALA A 37 -17.71 3.93 10.21
C ALA A 37 -16.99 4.17 8.87
N LEU A 38 -15.85 3.51 8.67
CA LEU A 38 -15.15 3.56 7.38
C LEU A 38 -16.02 2.89 6.32
N ARG A 39 -15.95 3.45 5.09
CA ARG A 39 -16.58 2.83 3.92
C ARG A 39 -16.08 1.40 3.73
N ALA A 40 -16.88 0.60 3.05
CA ALA A 40 -16.55 -0.81 2.80
C ALA A 40 -15.24 -0.91 2.02
N THR A 41 -14.25 -1.56 2.62
CA THR A 41 -12.92 -1.83 2.04
C THR A 41 -12.71 -3.35 1.97
N PRO A 42 -11.79 -3.85 1.13
CA PRO A 42 -11.54 -5.30 0.98
C PRO A 42 -10.76 -5.89 2.18
N VAL A 43 -11.36 -5.83 3.39
CA VAL A 43 -10.70 -6.19 4.65
C VAL A 43 -10.27 -7.66 4.72
N GLU A 44 -10.97 -8.56 4.04
CA GLU A 44 -10.61 -9.97 3.90
C GLU A 44 -9.31 -10.12 3.12
N ALA A 45 -9.18 -9.44 1.97
CA ALA A 45 -7.98 -9.46 1.16
C ALA A 45 -6.78 -8.87 1.92
N MET A 46 -7.00 -7.78 2.67
CA MET A 46 -5.97 -7.16 3.51
C MET A 46 -5.48 -8.08 4.63
N ALA A 47 -6.39 -8.76 5.33
CA ALA A 47 -6.06 -9.70 6.40
C ALA A 47 -5.25 -10.89 5.85
N MET A 48 -5.70 -11.47 4.73
CA MET A 48 -4.98 -12.57 4.07
C MET A 48 -3.61 -12.15 3.57
N THR A 49 -3.49 -10.95 2.98
CA THR A 49 -2.24 -10.39 2.48
C THR A 49 -1.24 -10.18 3.61
N ALA A 50 -1.64 -9.53 4.70
CA ALA A 50 -0.77 -9.31 5.85
C ALA A 50 -0.30 -10.63 6.49
N ALA A 51 -1.19 -11.60 6.67
CA ALA A 51 -0.86 -12.92 7.20
C ALA A 51 0.09 -13.70 6.28
N THR A 52 -0.09 -13.56 4.96
CA THR A 52 0.77 -14.23 3.96
C THR A 52 2.14 -13.59 3.89
N ILE A 53 2.26 -12.27 4.01
CA ILE A 53 3.55 -11.58 3.98
C ILE A 53 4.38 -11.89 5.23
N SER A 54 3.77 -11.88 6.41
CA SER A 54 4.48 -11.99 7.69
C SER A 54 3.93 -13.12 8.58
N PRO A 55 3.93 -14.39 8.13
CA PRO A 55 3.24 -15.48 8.83
C PRO A 55 3.85 -15.85 10.20
N TRP A 56 5.06 -15.35 10.48
CA TRP A 56 5.74 -15.52 11.77
C TRP A 56 5.37 -14.46 12.81
N ARG A 57 4.72 -13.36 12.40
CA ARG A 57 4.30 -12.30 13.32
C ARG A 57 3.00 -12.65 14.03
N SER A 58 2.78 -12.03 15.19
CA SER A 58 1.48 -12.12 15.87
C SER A 58 0.44 -11.21 15.22
N ALA A 59 -0.84 -11.42 15.56
CA ALA A 59 -1.90 -10.53 15.13
C ALA A 59 -1.73 -9.11 15.71
N ASP A 60 -1.18 -9.00 16.93
CA ASP A 60 -0.95 -7.70 17.57
C ASP A 60 0.16 -6.90 16.87
N ASP A 61 1.21 -7.58 16.39
CA ASP A 61 2.31 -6.94 15.63
C ASP A 61 1.85 -6.41 14.26
N LEU A 62 0.80 -7.01 13.71
CA LEU A 62 0.29 -6.71 12.37
C LEU A 62 -0.96 -5.82 12.37
N ARG A 63 -1.61 -5.60 13.52
CA ARG A 63 -2.89 -4.85 13.59
C ARG A 63 -2.78 -3.44 13.02
N LEU A 64 -1.69 -2.72 13.30
CA LEU A 64 -1.45 -1.38 12.77
C LEU A 64 -1.29 -1.40 11.25
N THR A 65 -0.56 -2.39 10.73
CA THR A 65 -0.37 -2.60 9.27
C THR A 65 -1.71 -2.83 8.59
N THR A 66 -2.52 -3.76 9.11
CA THR A 66 -3.82 -4.08 8.49
C THR A 66 -4.80 -2.93 8.56
N ARG A 67 -4.87 -2.21 9.68
CA ARG A 67 -5.73 -1.01 9.81
C ARG A 67 -5.32 0.07 8.82
N MET A 68 -4.02 0.24 8.60
CA MET A 68 -3.53 1.19 7.60
C MET A 68 -3.83 0.73 6.18
N TYR A 69 -3.78 -0.57 5.85
CA TYR A 69 -4.33 -1.06 4.56
C TYR A 69 -5.79 -0.65 4.40
N ALA A 70 -6.64 -0.86 5.41
CA ALA A 70 -8.05 -0.47 5.33
C ALA A 70 -8.22 1.03 5.14
N TRP A 71 -7.42 1.81 5.85
CA TRP A 71 -7.43 3.26 5.74
C TRP A 71 -7.00 3.78 4.37
N THR A 72 -5.93 3.21 3.77
CA THR A 72 -5.44 3.66 2.46
C THR A 72 -6.44 3.41 1.34
N TYR A 73 -7.16 2.28 1.38
CA TYR A 73 -8.25 2.03 0.42
C TYR A 73 -9.43 2.96 0.65
N ALA A 74 -9.78 3.26 1.90
CA ALA A 74 -10.84 4.22 2.19
C ALA A 74 -10.48 5.64 1.72
N LEU A 75 -9.20 6.03 1.79
CA LEU A 75 -8.71 7.32 1.29
C LEU A 75 -8.84 7.40 -0.22
N ASP A 76 -8.40 6.35 -0.89
CA ASP A 76 -8.49 6.24 -2.33
C ASP A 76 -9.95 6.32 -2.82
N ASP A 77 -10.87 5.55 -2.22
CA ASP A 77 -12.32 5.65 -2.48
C ASP A 77 -12.87 7.07 -2.27
N GLU A 78 -12.46 7.75 -1.19
CA GLU A 78 -12.91 9.12 -0.90
C GLU A 78 -12.44 10.10 -1.99
N VAL A 79 -11.17 10.01 -2.38
CA VAL A 79 -10.56 10.88 -3.41
C VAL A 79 -11.19 10.64 -4.78
N GLU A 80 -11.43 9.38 -5.15
CA GLU A 80 -11.98 9.02 -6.46
C GLU A 80 -13.48 9.34 -6.59
N ARG A 81 -14.26 9.17 -5.52
CA ARG A 81 -15.74 9.16 -5.61
C ARG A 81 -16.41 10.41 -5.09
N GLU A 82 -15.85 11.02 -4.04
CA GLU A 82 -16.53 12.10 -3.32
C GLU A 82 -15.90 13.46 -3.62
N ILE A 83 -14.59 13.51 -3.81
CA ILE A 83 -13.87 14.76 -4.05
C ILE A 83 -14.05 15.21 -5.51
N THR A 84 -14.82 16.28 -5.69
CA THR A 84 -15.17 16.83 -7.02
C THR A 84 -14.40 18.09 -7.41
N ASP A 85 -13.82 18.79 -6.44
CA ASP A 85 -12.99 19.97 -6.69
C ASP A 85 -11.67 19.92 -5.92
N GLN A 86 -10.75 20.77 -6.36
CA GLN A 86 -9.37 20.76 -5.88
C GLN A 86 -9.24 21.35 -4.46
N ALA A 87 -10.15 22.24 -4.03
CA ALA A 87 -10.06 22.83 -2.71
C ALA A 87 -10.40 21.79 -1.63
N ASP A 88 -11.42 20.96 -1.88
CA ASP A 88 -11.77 19.84 -1.01
C ASP A 88 -10.66 18.78 -0.96
N LEU A 89 -10.01 18.50 -2.11
CA LEU A 89 -8.83 17.63 -2.15
C LEU A 89 -7.69 18.18 -1.29
N ASP A 90 -7.33 19.45 -1.51
CA ASP A 90 -6.23 20.11 -0.81
C ASP A 90 -6.50 20.18 0.71
N ALA A 91 -7.76 20.36 1.12
CA ALA A 91 -8.18 20.33 2.51
C ALA A 91 -8.07 18.92 3.14
N LEU A 92 -8.58 17.88 2.46
CA LEU A 92 -8.48 16.50 2.93
C LEU A 92 -7.02 16.07 3.12
N LEU A 93 -6.18 16.28 2.10
CA LEU A 93 -4.76 15.92 2.16
C LEU A 93 -4.00 16.76 3.19
N GLY A 94 -4.34 18.05 3.33
CA GLY A 94 -3.79 18.92 4.36
C GLY A 94 -4.06 18.41 5.77
N HIS A 95 -5.29 17.95 6.04
CA HIS A 95 -5.62 17.32 7.32
C HIS A 95 -4.87 16.01 7.54
N CYS A 96 -4.75 15.14 6.53
CA CYS A 96 -3.95 13.92 6.65
C CYS A 96 -2.50 14.20 7.05
N ALA A 97 -1.87 15.19 6.41
CA ALA A 97 -0.50 15.59 6.71
C ALA A 97 -0.36 16.14 8.14
N GLU A 98 -1.30 16.97 8.60
CA GLU A 98 -1.28 17.53 9.95
C GLU A 98 -1.50 16.45 11.03
N ILE A 99 -2.40 15.50 10.76
CA ILE A 99 -2.66 14.39 11.67
C ILE A 99 -1.41 13.54 11.86
N VAL A 100 -0.67 13.24 10.80
CA VAL A 100 0.57 12.44 10.89
C VAL A 100 1.63 13.14 11.75
N ARG A 101 1.68 14.48 11.72
CA ARG A 101 2.60 15.27 12.56
C ARG A 101 2.16 15.37 14.02
N THR A 102 0.85 15.42 14.29
CA THR A 102 0.33 15.80 15.62
C THR A 102 -0.41 14.69 16.36
N GLY A 103 -0.89 13.66 15.64
CA GLY A 103 -1.82 12.65 16.12
C GLY A 103 -3.23 13.18 16.44
N ARG A 104 -3.57 14.41 16.02
CA ARG A 104 -4.79 15.10 16.44
C ARG A 104 -5.67 15.47 15.27
N TYR A 105 -6.97 15.27 15.48
CA TYR A 105 -8.05 15.75 14.63
C TYR A 105 -9.28 15.97 15.51
N ASP A 106 -9.85 17.17 15.45
CA ASP A 106 -11.01 17.60 16.24
C ASP A 106 -12.32 17.63 15.42
N GLY A 107 -12.24 17.35 14.12
CA GLY A 107 -13.40 17.21 13.25
C GLY A 107 -14.10 15.85 13.36
N VAL A 108 -15.09 15.66 12.49
CA VAL A 108 -15.98 14.48 12.51
C VAL A 108 -15.82 13.56 11.29
N HIS A 109 -14.94 13.90 10.35
CA HIS A 109 -14.75 13.11 9.14
C HIS A 109 -14.23 11.70 9.49
N PRO A 110 -14.99 10.61 9.20
CA PRO A 110 -14.67 9.23 9.61
C PRO A 110 -13.22 8.82 9.34
N LEU A 111 -12.77 9.06 8.11
CA LEU A 111 -11.42 8.74 7.66
C LEU A 111 -10.32 9.46 8.45
N LEU A 112 -10.48 10.76 8.71
CA LEU A 112 -9.49 11.57 9.42
C LEU A 112 -9.48 11.24 10.92
N VAL A 113 -10.65 10.94 11.51
CA VAL A 113 -10.76 10.44 12.89
C VAL A 113 -10.03 9.10 13.03
N ALA A 114 -10.20 8.19 12.06
CA ALA A 114 -9.52 6.90 12.04
C ALA A 114 -7.98 7.04 11.93
N LEU A 115 -7.49 7.93 11.06
CA LEU A 115 -6.06 8.23 10.94
C LEU A 115 -5.50 8.78 12.26
N ALA A 116 -6.22 9.72 12.88
CA ALA A 116 -5.78 10.32 14.13
C ALA A 116 -5.72 9.28 15.27
N ALA A 117 -6.69 8.36 15.33
CA ALA A 117 -6.67 7.27 16.29
C ALA A 117 -5.48 6.32 16.07
N TRP A 118 -5.21 5.98 14.80
CA TRP A 118 -4.06 5.15 14.44
C TRP A 118 -2.73 5.84 14.79
N GLN A 119 -2.59 7.13 14.46
CA GLN A 119 -1.38 7.90 14.73
C GLN A 119 -1.11 8.08 16.23
N ARG A 120 -2.15 8.25 17.07
CA ARG A 120 -1.97 8.31 18.52
C ARG A 120 -1.37 7.02 19.06
N GLU A 121 -1.88 5.89 18.59
CA GLU A 121 -1.36 4.59 19.00
C GLU A 121 0.10 4.39 18.56
N VAL A 122 0.46 4.86 17.36
CA VAL A 122 1.84 4.86 16.88
C VAL A 122 2.74 5.78 17.72
N ASN A 123 2.24 6.95 18.13
CA ASN A 123 3.00 7.90 18.96
C ASN A 123 3.39 7.30 20.32
N ASP A 124 2.62 6.34 20.83
CA ASP A 124 2.91 5.64 22.09
C ASP A 124 4.00 4.55 21.94
N LEU A 125 4.41 4.21 20.71
CA LEU A 125 5.44 3.21 20.44
C LEU A 125 6.84 3.80 20.55
N SER A 126 7.71 3.14 21.32
CA SER A 126 9.06 3.63 21.64
C SER A 126 9.96 3.90 20.42
N VAL A 127 9.75 3.20 19.30
CA VAL A 127 10.53 3.37 18.07
C VAL A 127 10.04 4.56 17.22
N HIS A 128 8.79 4.99 17.37
CA HIS A 128 8.19 6.02 16.52
C HIS A 128 8.97 7.35 16.54
N PRO A 129 9.43 7.90 17.69
CA PRO A 129 10.22 9.12 17.68
C PRO A 129 11.48 9.05 16.80
N ARG A 130 12.04 7.86 16.59
CA ARG A 130 13.22 7.64 15.74
C ARG A 130 12.88 7.49 14.26
N LEU A 131 11.62 7.23 13.93
CA LEU A 131 11.11 7.07 12.57
C LEU A 131 10.20 8.21 12.12
N SER A 132 9.87 9.16 13.01
CA SER A 132 8.87 10.21 12.77
C SER A 132 9.18 11.04 11.52
N ASP A 133 10.43 11.44 11.31
CA ASP A 133 10.80 12.26 10.15
C ASP A 133 10.65 11.48 8.84
N LEU A 134 11.03 10.20 8.83
CA LEU A 134 10.80 9.32 7.69
C LEU A 134 9.30 9.16 7.42
N TRP A 135 8.51 8.95 8.46
CA TRP A 135 7.06 8.78 8.36
C TRP A 135 6.39 10.00 7.73
N VAL A 136 6.66 11.19 8.29
CA VAL A 136 6.14 12.46 7.77
C VAL A 136 6.58 12.66 6.32
N GLY A 137 7.86 12.41 6.00
CA GLY A 137 8.39 12.56 4.65
C GLY A 137 7.72 11.64 3.61
N LYS A 138 7.49 10.37 3.97
CA LYS A 138 6.83 9.39 3.08
C LYS A 138 5.34 9.67 2.92
N VAL A 139 4.67 10.11 3.97
CA VAL A 139 3.27 10.58 3.88
C VAL A 139 3.18 11.80 2.96
N ASP A 140 4.05 12.79 3.13
CA ASP A 140 4.05 13.99 2.30
C ASP A 140 4.30 13.66 0.81
N LEU A 141 5.16 12.68 0.50
CA LEU A 141 5.36 12.19 -0.86
C LEU A 141 4.10 11.53 -1.42
N ALA A 142 3.47 10.64 -0.66
CA ALA A 142 2.25 9.95 -1.08
C ALA A 142 1.08 10.92 -1.33
N LEU A 143 0.86 11.89 -0.43
CA LEU A 143 -0.20 12.90 -0.58
C LEU A 143 0.05 13.81 -1.79
N ARG A 144 1.31 14.21 -2.05
CA ARG A 144 1.66 14.94 -3.29
C ARG A 144 1.37 14.10 -4.53
N GLY A 145 1.66 12.80 -4.48
CA GLY A 145 1.36 11.88 -5.57
C GLY A 145 -0.14 11.76 -5.84
N ILE A 146 -0.96 11.56 -4.80
CA ILE A 146 -2.42 11.51 -4.94
C ILE A 146 -2.95 12.78 -5.59
N ARG A 147 -2.48 13.94 -5.11
CA ARG A 147 -2.87 15.23 -5.69
C ARG A 147 -2.48 15.34 -7.17
N TYR A 148 -1.26 14.91 -7.50
CA TYR A 148 -0.76 14.89 -8.86
C TYR A 148 -1.62 14.00 -9.77
N ASP A 149 -1.97 12.79 -9.32
CA ASP A 149 -2.80 11.86 -10.09
C ASP A 149 -4.19 12.43 -10.36
N TRP A 150 -4.84 12.98 -9.32
CA TRP A 150 -6.16 13.60 -9.45
C TRP A 150 -6.16 14.80 -10.43
N VAL A 151 -5.18 15.70 -10.30
CA VAL A 151 -5.07 16.89 -11.16
C VAL A 151 -4.76 16.49 -12.60
N THR A 152 -3.80 15.60 -12.79
CA THR A 152 -3.33 15.18 -14.11
C THR A 152 -4.40 14.37 -14.84
N GLY A 153 -5.03 13.41 -14.16
CA GLY A 153 -6.09 12.59 -14.73
C GLY A 153 -7.30 13.42 -15.16
N ARG A 154 -7.72 14.41 -14.36
CA ARG A 154 -8.81 15.33 -14.74
C ARG A 154 -8.43 16.29 -15.87
N ALA A 155 -7.21 16.83 -15.86
CA ALA A 155 -6.73 17.68 -16.95
C ALA A 155 -6.73 16.92 -18.29
N ARG A 156 -6.23 15.68 -18.30
CA ARG A 156 -6.27 14.78 -19.46
C ARG A 156 -7.71 14.53 -19.92
N SER A 157 -8.60 14.16 -19.00
CA SER A 157 -9.99 13.87 -19.32
C SER A 157 -10.76 15.08 -19.84
N GLY A 158 -10.34 16.29 -19.46
CA GLY A 158 -10.85 17.56 -19.98
C GLY A 158 -10.21 18.01 -21.31
N GLY A 159 -9.39 17.18 -21.95
CA GLY A 159 -8.72 17.48 -23.22
C GLY A 159 -7.61 18.52 -23.12
N ARG A 160 -7.10 18.81 -21.91
CA ARG A 160 -5.95 19.70 -21.73
C ARG A 160 -4.67 18.90 -21.91
N ALA A 161 -3.74 19.44 -22.70
CA ALA A 161 -2.40 18.89 -22.79
C ALA A 161 -1.75 18.98 -21.40
N VAL A 162 -1.45 17.82 -20.81
CA VAL A 162 -0.62 17.74 -19.62
C VAL A 162 0.80 17.50 -20.12
N GLY A 163 1.71 18.45 -19.90
CA GLY A 163 3.10 18.40 -20.36
C GLY A 163 3.95 17.42 -19.55
N THR A 164 3.39 16.25 -19.28
CA THR A 164 3.91 15.27 -18.34
C THR A 164 4.57 14.13 -19.08
N ASP A 165 5.74 13.73 -18.59
CA ASP A 165 6.48 12.57 -19.06
C ASP A 165 6.43 11.42 -18.03
N VAL A 166 6.86 10.25 -18.48
CA VAL A 166 6.95 9.03 -17.66
C VAL A 166 7.78 9.24 -16.39
N ARG A 167 8.81 10.08 -16.44
CA ARG A 167 9.70 10.33 -15.31
C ARG A 167 9.00 11.17 -14.25
N GLU A 168 8.22 12.17 -14.64
CA GLU A 168 7.35 12.93 -13.73
C GLU A 168 6.29 12.03 -13.10
N TYR A 169 5.66 11.14 -13.88
CA TYR A 169 4.71 10.17 -13.37
C TYR A 169 5.32 9.27 -12.29
N LEU A 170 6.47 8.65 -12.57
CA LEU A 170 7.13 7.76 -11.61
C LEU A 170 7.73 8.50 -10.41
N GLY A 171 8.01 9.80 -10.54
CA GLY A 171 8.36 10.67 -9.40
C GLY A 171 7.24 10.79 -8.36
N HIS A 172 6.02 10.39 -8.70
CA HIS A 172 4.85 10.38 -7.83
C HIS A 172 4.36 8.97 -7.48
N ALA A 173 5.18 7.93 -7.68
CA ALA A 173 4.79 6.54 -7.46
C ALA A 173 4.27 6.25 -6.03
N ASP A 174 4.67 7.03 -5.03
CA ASP A 174 4.18 6.96 -3.65
C ASP A 174 2.64 7.11 -3.52
N SER A 175 1.95 7.61 -4.55
CA SER A 175 0.49 7.65 -4.59
C SER A 175 -0.17 6.27 -4.51
N ILE A 176 0.58 5.18 -4.72
CA ILE A 176 0.10 3.80 -4.51
C ILE A 176 0.01 3.41 -3.01
N LEU A 177 0.40 4.32 -2.10
CA LEU A 177 0.24 4.22 -0.63
C LEU A 177 0.91 3.01 0.05
N VAL A 178 1.79 2.30 -0.66
CA VAL A 178 2.49 1.11 -0.15
C VAL A 178 3.31 1.42 1.11
N TRP A 179 3.95 2.59 1.16
CA TRP A 179 4.70 3.04 2.34
C TRP A 179 3.82 3.18 3.57
N MET A 180 2.62 3.77 3.41
CA MET A 180 1.69 3.98 4.52
C MET A 180 1.38 2.67 5.22
N ALA A 181 0.96 1.67 4.44
CA ALA A 181 0.62 0.40 5.02
C ALA A 181 1.83 -0.33 5.63
N ASN A 182 3.01 -0.28 4.99
CA ASN A 182 4.19 -0.98 5.49
C ASN A 182 4.75 -0.35 6.78
N PHE A 183 4.58 0.95 7.00
CA PHE A 183 5.09 1.63 8.19
C PHE A 183 4.58 1.00 9.50
N GLY A 184 3.35 0.48 9.50
CA GLY A 184 2.77 -0.25 10.62
C GLY A 184 3.58 -1.48 11.06
N ARG A 185 4.33 -2.13 10.16
CA ARG A 185 5.23 -3.26 10.50
C ARG A 185 6.50 -2.79 11.18
N TRP A 186 6.99 -1.61 10.81
CA TRP A 186 8.28 -1.09 11.29
C TRP A 186 8.16 -0.52 12.70
N VAL A 187 7.04 0.14 12.99
CA VAL A 187 6.81 0.70 14.33
C VAL A 187 6.60 -0.35 15.42
N THR A 188 6.37 -1.62 15.04
CA THR A 188 6.25 -2.75 15.98
C THR A 188 7.56 -3.54 16.15
N LEU A 189 8.65 -3.14 15.48
CA LEU A 189 9.96 -3.79 15.60
C LEU A 189 10.83 -3.20 16.72
N PRO A 190 11.78 -3.99 17.27
CA PRO A 190 12.83 -3.45 18.13
C PRO A 190 13.66 -2.37 17.43
N ALA A 191 13.80 -1.21 18.07
CA ALA A 191 14.45 -0.04 17.45
C ALA A 191 15.91 -0.28 17.03
N ALA A 192 16.70 -1.02 17.82
CA ALA A 192 18.12 -1.22 17.54
C ALA A 192 18.37 -2.02 16.24
N GLU A 193 17.55 -3.04 16.00
CA GLU A 193 17.64 -3.90 14.81
C GLU A 193 17.20 -3.15 13.55
N LEU A 194 16.10 -2.39 13.63
CA LEU A 194 15.57 -1.64 12.49
C LEU A 194 16.49 -0.47 12.08
N LEU A 195 16.99 0.30 13.06
CA LEU A 195 17.73 1.53 12.78
C LEU A 195 19.12 1.27 12.16
N GLY A 196 19.73 0.11 12.41
CA GLY A 196 21.02 -0.26 11.83
C GLY A 196 20.97 -0.43 10.31
N GLU A 197 19.82 -0.82 9.77
CA GLU A 197 19.64 -1.16 8.36
C GLU A 197 18.66 -0.22 7.63
N LEU A 198 18.27 0.88 8.29
CA LEU A 198 17.16 1.72 7.85
C LEU A 198 17.35 2.25 6.42
N ASP A 199 18.54 2.74 6.08
CA ASP A 199 18.82 3.30 4.75
C ASP A 199 18.69 2.25 3.64
N THR A 200 19.14 1.02 3.89
CA THR A 200 19.01 -0.11 2.98
C THR A 200 17.55 -0.50 2.80
N LEU A 201 16.78 -0.60 3.90
CA LEU A 201 15.36 -0.92 3.88
C LEU A 201 14.53 0.16 3.16
N VAL A 202 14.82 1.45 3.42
CA VAL A 202 14.14 2.57 2.76
C VAL A 202 14.39 2.55 1.26
N SER A 203 15.64 2.38 0.85
CA SER A 203 15.99 2.32 -0.58
C SER A 203 15.32 1.14 -1.28
N ALA A 204 15.25 -0.03 -0.64
CA ALA A 204 14.57 -1.20 -1.20
C ALA A 204 13.04 -1.04 -1.24
N MET A 205 12.46 -0.36 -0.25
CA MET A 205 11.04 -0.03 -0.24
C MET A 205 10.67 0.95 -1.36
N ASP A 206 11.53 1.93 -1.65
CA ASP A 206 11.31 2.87 -2.76
C ASP A 206 11.31 2.16 -4.12
N ASP A 207 12.24 1.23 -4.32
CA ASP A 207 12.25 0.36 -5.51
C ASP A 207 10.98 -0.54 -5.56
N LEU A 208 10.53 -1.08 -4.42
CA LEU A 208 9.29 -1.85 -4.34
C LEU A 208 8.07 -1.02 -4.71
N VAL A 209 7.94 0.22 -4.23
CA VAL A 209 6.83 1.13 -4.52
C VAL A 209 6.68 1.33 -6.02
N VAL A 210 7.79 1.59 -6.72
CA VAL A 210 7.79 1.73 -8.18
C VAL A 210 7.32 0.44 -8.85
N ALA A 211 7.84 -0.72 -8.44
CA ALA A 211 7.42 -2.00 -9.00
C ALA A 211 5.91 -2.26 -8.80
N VAL A 212 5.37 -1.96 -7.61
CA VAL A 212 3.94 -2.16 -7.31
C VAL A 212 3.06 -1.18 -8.08
N ARG A 213 3.47 0.09 -8.21
CA ARG A 213 2.77 1.07 -9.06
C ARG A 213 2.64 0.57 -10.50
N LEU A 214 3.75 0.15 -11.10
CA LEU A 214 3.73 -0.34 -12.49
C LEU A 214 2.93 -1.63 -12.67
N ALA A 215 2.94 -2.53 -11.67
CA ALA A 215 2.11 -3.73 -11.68
C ALA A 215 0.61 -3.39 -11.60
N ASN A 216 0.25 -2.43 -10.74
CA ASN A 216 -1.11 -1.92 -10.65
C ASN A 216 -1.54 -1.31 -11.99
N ASP A 217 -0.73 -0.44 -12.58
CA ASP A 217 -1.04 0.20 -13.86
C ASP A 217 -1.31 -0.82 -14.99
N LEU A 218 -0.51 -1.90 -15.05
CA LEU A 218 -0.74 -2.99 -16.01
C LEU A 218 -2.07 -3.69 -15.78
N ALA A 219 -2.43 -3.93 -14.52
CA ALA A 219 -3.64 -4.64 -14.14
C ALA A 219 -4.92 -3.82 -14.37
N THR A 220 -4.84 -2.50 -14.23
CA THR A 220 -6.02 -1.62 -14.23
C THR A 220 -6.22 -0.81 -15.52
N TYR A 221 -5.22 -0.74 -16.40
CA TYR A 221 -5.25 0.06 -17.61
C TYR A 221 -6.50 -0.13 -18.48
N SER A 222 -6.98 -1.38 -18.63
CA SER A 222 -8.08 -1.68 -19.54
C SER A 222 -9.37 -0.91 -19.22
N TRP A 223 -9.63 -0.69 -17.92
CA TRP A 223 -10.79 0.05 -17.43
C TRP A 223 -10.43 1.52 -17.15
N GLU A 224 -9.26 1.80 -16.57
CA GLU A 224 -8.84 3.19 -16.26
C GLU A 224 -8.78 4.09 -17.50
N ARG A 225 -8.40 3.54 -18.66
CA ARG A 225 -8.33 4.33 -19.91
C ARG A 225 -9.66 4.89 -20.41
N VAL A 226 -10.79 4.35 -19.95
CA VAL A 226 -12.13 4.83 -20.31
C VAL A 226 -12.82 5.57 -19.17
N GLU A 227 -12.29 5.49 -17.96
CA GLU A 227 -12.80 6.17 -16.78
C GLU A 227 -12.31 7.62 -16.68
N HIS A 228 -13.19 8.49 -16.20
CA HIS A 228 -12.88 9.91 -16.08
C HIS A 228 -11.96 10.16 -14.89
N GLY A 229 -10.89 10.95 -15.09
CA GLY A 229 -10.02 11.40 -14.01
C GLY A 229 -8.87 10.45 -13.66
N GLN A 230 -8.70 9.35 -14.38
CA GLN A 230 -7.67 8.34 -14.10
C GLN A 230 -6.28 8.70 -14.63
N ASN A 231 -5.24 8.23 -13.93
CA ASN A 231 -3.84 8.49 -14.27
C ASN A 231 -2.96 7.23 -14.26
N ASN A 232 -2.67 6.71 -15.45
CA ASN A 232 -1.93 5.46 -15.63
C ASN A 232 -0.71 5.69 -16.53
N VAL A 233 0.42 5.02 -16.24
CA VAL A 233 1.66 5.19 -17.02
C VAL A 233 1.47 4.91 -18.52
N LEU A 234 0.59 3.96 -18.89
CA LEU A 234 0.30 3.59 -20.28
C LEU A 234 -0.45 4.69 -21.06
N MET A 235 -0.77 5.81 -20.43
CA MET A 235 -1.31 7.01 -21.08
C MET A 235 -0.22 8.00 -21.53
N TYR A 236 1.07 7.67 -21.39
CA TYR A 236 2.22 8.54 -21.71
C TYR A 236 3.17 7.96 -22.78
N ASP A 237 2.63 7.45 -23.88
CA ASP A 237 3.40 6.96 -25.05
C ASP A 237 4.44 5.87 -24.73
N VAL A 238 4.14 5.01 -23.75
CA VAL A 238 4.91 3.78 -23.46
C VAL A 238 4.12 2.53 -23.79
N THR A 239 4.83 1.42 -24.00
CA THR A 239 4.22 0.12 -24.29
C THR A 239 4.10 -0.73 -23.01
N PRO A 240 3.15 -1.69 -22.95
CA PRO A 240 3.08 -2.65 -21.86
C PRO A 240 4.41 -3.39 -21.62
N ASP A 241 5.13 -3.75 -22.69
CA ASP A 241 6.46 -4.39 -22.58
C ASP A 241 7.49 -3.49 -21.91
N TRP A 242 7.43 -2.17 -22.16
CA TRP A 242 8.29 -1.21 -21.46
C TRP A 242 7.95 -1.17 -19.97
N VAL A 243 6.66 -1.05 -19.63
CA VAL A 243 6.18 -1.03 -18.24
C VAL A 243 6.60 -2.29 -17.49
N LEU A 244 6.43 -3.46 -18.12
CA LEU A 244 6.82 -4.74 -17.55
C LEU A 244 8.34 -4.81 -17.28
N ARG A 245 9.18 -4.29 -18.19
CA ARG A 245 10.64 -4.25 -17.98
C ARG A 245 11.04 -3.33 -16.83
N GLU A 246 10.44 -2.15 -16.72
CA GLU A 246 10.73 -1.23 -15.62
C GLU A 246 10.25 -1.80 -14.27
N MET A 247 9.08 -2.44 -14.26
CA MET A 247 8.56 -3.16 -13.09
C MET A 247 9.54 -4.21 -12.59
N HIS A 248 10.05 -5.07 -13.49
CA HIS A 248 11.05 -6.08 -13.15
C HIS A 248 12.38 -5.47 -12.73
N THR A 249 12.81 -4.37 -13.38
CA THR A 249 14.05 -3.68 -13.03
C THR A 249 14.03 -3.14 -11.60
N ALA A 250 12.92 -2.49 -11.21
CA ALA A 250 12.70 -2.00 -9.85
C ALA A 250 12.61 -3.16 -8.85
N ALA A 251 11.84 -4.21 -9.16
CA ALA A 251 11.71 -5.40 -8.32
C ALA A 251 13.07 -6.08 -8.07
N ASP A 252 13.89 -6.25 -9.10
CA ASP A 252 15.20 -6.86 -8.98
C ASP A 252 16.19 -5.95 -8.23
N SER A 253 16.05 -4.64 -8.35
CA SER A 253 16.83 -3.69 -7.56
C SER A 253 16.54 -3.84 -6.06
N ALA A 254 15.26 -3.88 -5.67
CA ALA A 254 14.85 -4.13 -4.29
C ALA A 254 15.44 -5.45 -3.76
N ARG A 255 15.31 -6.55 -4.52
CA ARG A 255 15.85 -7.86 -4.14
C ARG A 255 17.38 -7.85 -3.97
N ARG A 256 18.11 -7.19 -4.88
CA ARG A 256 19.58 -7.07 -4.78
C ARG A 256 20.00 -6.32 -3.53
N ARG A 257 19.35 -5.21 -3.19
CA ARG A 257 19.65 -4.43 -1.97
C ARG A 257 19.43 -5.23 -0.69
N LEU A 258 18.44 -6.12 -0.69
CA LEU A 258 18.06 -6.90 0.49
C LEU A 258 18.76 -8.27 0.57
N ALA A 259 19.53 -8.67 -0.44
CA ALA A 259 20.07 -10.02 -0.56
C ALA A 259 20.90 -10.44 0.65
N GLU A 260 21.81 -9.57 1.13
CA GLU A 260 22.66 -9.86 2.29
C GLU A 260 21.85 -9.95 3.59
N LEU A 261 20.90 -9.04 3.77
CA LEU A 261 20.00 -9.03 4.94
C LEU A 261 19.12 -10.29 4.99
N ILE A 262 18.61 -10.73 3.84
CA ILE A 262 17.82 -11.97 3.73
C ILE A 262 18.69 -13.19 4.01
N ALA A 263 19.91 -13.24 3.46
CA ALA A 263 20.86 -14.32 3.74
C ALA A 263 21.24 -14.39 5.23
N GLY A 264 21.27 -13.24 5.91
CA GLY A 264 21.46 -13.12 7.36
C GLY A 264 20.21 -13.43 8.20
N GLY A 265 19.06 -13.71 7.58
CA GLY A 265 17.80 -13.99 8.28
C GLY A 265 17.11 -12.76 8.87
N PHE A 266 17.40 -11.57 8.37
CA PHE A 266 16.81 -10.33 8.87
C PHE A 266 15.35 -10.19 8.44
N ALA A 267 14.43 -10.40 9.39
CA ALA A 267 13.00 -10.48 9.10
C ALA A 267 12.43 -9.30 8.30
N PRO A 268 12.74 -8.02 8.59
CA PRO A 268 12.19 -6.89 7.83
C PRO A 268 12.55 -6.94 6.34
N ALA A 269 13.75 -7.38 5.99
CA ALA A 269 14.15 -7.55 4.59
C ALA A 269 13.34 -8.67 3.90
N VAL A 270 13.08 -9.77 4.62
CA VAL A 270 12.23 -10.85 4.11
C VAL A 270 10.79 -10.37 3.90
N GLU A 271 10.25 -9.54 4.80
CA GLU A 271 8.89 -8.99 4.66
C GLU A 271 8.75 -8.11 3.42
N ILE A 272 9.75 -7.27 3.11
CA ILE A 272 9.74 -6.42 1.92
C ILE A 272 9.70 -7.27 0.66
N VAL A 273 10.55 -8.30 0.55
CA VAL A 273 10.53 -9.18 -0.64
C VAL A 273 9.23 -9.98 -0.74
N ARG A 274 8.69 -10.47 0.38
CA ARG A 274 7.40 -11.16 0.38
C ARG A 274 6.25 -10.23 0.02
N GLN A 275 6.30 -8.96 0.42
CA GLN A 275 5.32 -7.95 0.02
C GLN A 275 5.40 -7.69 -1.49
N LEU A 276 6.61 -7.53 -2.03
CA LEU A 276 6.84 -7.38 -3.47
C LEU A 276 6.24 -8.57 -4.23
N ASP A 277 6.64 -9.79 -3.87
CA ASP A 277 6.19 -11.01 -4.56
C ASP A 277 4.67 -11.19 -4.45
N CYS A 278 4.10 -10.90 -3.28
CA CYS A 278 2.66 -10.97 -3.06
C CYS A 278 1.91 -9.95 -3.93
N ALA A 279 2.34 -8.68 -3.95
CA ALA A 279 1.69 -7.64 -4.73
C ALA A 279 1.78 -7.90 -6.24
N LEU A 280 2.96 -8.25 -6.75
CA LEU A 280 3.13 -8.56 -8.17
C LEU A 280 2.31 -9.79 -8.59
N SER A 281 2.30 -10.84 -7.77
CA SER A 281 1.51 -12.05 -8.06
C SER A 281 0.01 -11.77 -8.01
N PHE A 282 -0.43 -10.92 -7.08
CA PHE A 282 -1.84 -10.55 -6.96
C PHE A 282 -2.30 -9.77 -8.19
N TYR A 283 -1.60 -8.68 -8.55
CA TYR A 283 -1.94 -7.86 -9.72
C TYR A 283 -1.83 -8.61 -11.06
N ALA A 284 -1.03 -9.68 -11.14
CA ALA A 284 -0.98 -10.53 -12.31
C ALA A 284 -2.28 -11.32 -12.58
N VAL A 285 -3.13 -11.53 -11.56
CA VAL A 285 -4.33 -12.36 -11.66
C VAL A 285 -5.62 -11.66 -11.23
N ALA A 286 -5.54 -10.60 -10.43
CA ALA A 286 -6.68 -9.91 -9.85
C ALA A 286 -6.35 -8.46 -9.45
N ASP A 287 -7.38 -7.60 -9.38
CA ASP A 287 -7.33 -6.38 -8.56
C ASP A 287 -7.74 -6.74 -7.13
N PHE A 288 -7.12 -6.13 -6.11
CA PHE A 288 -7.53 -6.30 -4.70
C PHE A 288 -8.97 -5.84 -4.47
N ARG A 289 -9.46 -4.89 -5.28
CA ARG A 289 -10.88 -4.51 -5.28
C ARG A 289 -11.75 -5.66 -5.82
N GLY A 290 -12.89 -5.89 -5.18
CA GLY A 290 -13.86 -6.92 -5.59
C GLY A 290 -13.66 -8.31 -4.98
N TRP A 291 -12.70 -8.48 -4.07
CA TRP A 291 -12.49 -9.74 -3.34
C TRP A 291 -12.62 -9.51 -1.83
N GLY A 292 -13.68 -10.06 -1.21
CA GLY A 292 -13.87 -10.04 0.24
C GLY A 292 -15.16 -9.43 0.75
N SER A 293 -15.79 -8.53 0.00
CA SER A 293 -17.11 -7.98 0.34
C SER A 293 -18.01 -8.00 -0.90
N ASP A 294 -19.29 -8.31 -0.71
CA ASP A 294 -20.32 -8.45 -1.76
C ASP A 294 -20.60 -7.12 -2.49
N ALA A 295 -19.62 -6.59 -3.21
CA ALA A 295 -19.83 -5.63 -4.28
C ALA A 295 -19.78 -6.41 -5.60
N PRO A 296 -20.77 -6.26 -6.50
CA PRO A 296 -20.68 -6.87 -7.81
C PRO A 296 -19.41 -6.33 -8.46
N ALA A 297 -18.50 -7.24 -8.85
CA ALA A 297 -17.52 -6.96 -9.87
C ALA A 297 -18.32 -6.55 -11.12
N HIS A 298 -18.55 -5.25 -11.29
CA HIS A 298 -18.94 -4.72 -12.58
C HIS A 298 -17.73 -4.96 -13.49
N ARG A 299 -17.76 -6.10 -14.17
CA ARG A 299 -17.08 -6.33 -15.43
C ARG A 299 -17.75 -5.52 -16.53
#